data_AF-A0A422QRX4-F1
#
_entry.id   AF-A0A422QRX4-F1
#
_cell.length_a   1.000
_cell.length_b   1.000
_cell.length_c   1.000
_cell.angle_alpha   90.00
_cell.angle_beta   90.00
_cell.angle_gamma   90.00
#
_symmetry.space_group_name_H-M   'P 1'
#
loop_
_entity.id
_entity.type
_entity.pdbx_description
1 polymer ?
#
loop_
_entity_poly.entity_id
_entity_poly.type
_entity_poly.pdbx_seq_one_letter_code
_entity_poly.pdbx_strand_id
1 'polypeptide(L)'
;MRSYPTNSPKAMCRLLALAMIVDGRIAPQELKSLHRSGVLGALRVSEDTFDDTAGELTQDLLATSADRAAGMVEIAPETIDRLLGEVQDELLRATVLKGMLEIVRADSVIDHRERRLLRRAMHAWAGSGVEAGSIH
;
A
#
# COMPACT_ATOMS: atom_id res chain seq x y z
N MET A 1 5.59 -14.20 -2.74
CA MET A 1 4.53 -13.34 -2.17
C MET A 1 3.20 -14.04 -2.32
N ARG A 2 2.35 -13.99 -1.30
CA ARG A 2 0.96 -14.43 -1.33
C ARG A 2 0.17 -13.62 -2.36
N SER A 3 -0.84 -14.22 -3.00
CA SER A 3 -1.77 -13.51 -3.87
C SER A 3 -3.12 -13.38 -3.18
N TYR A 4 -3.73 -12.20 -3.26
CA TYR A 4 -5.09 -11.98 -2.80
C TYR A 4 -6.03 -11.72 -3.99
N PRO A 5 -7.34 -11.95 -3.84
CA PRO A 5 -8.29 -11.58 -4.89
C PRO A 5 -8.23 -10.06 -5.15
N THR A 6 -8.39 -9.68 -6.42
CA THR A 6 -8.51 -8.28 -6.83
C THR A 6 -9.63 -7.58 -6.05
N ASN A 7 -9.40 -6.34 -5.62
CA ASN A 7 -10.34 -5.53 -4.84
C ASN A 7 -10.73 -6.13 -3.47
N SER A 8 -9.96 -7.11 -2.96
CA SER A 8 -10.22 -7.69 -1.64
C SER A 8 -9.76 -6.79 -0.49
N PRO A 9 -10.39 -6.92 0.71
CA PRO A 9 -9.91 -6.33 1.96
C PRO A 9 -8.40 -6.47 2.16
N LYS A 10 -7.86 -7.68 1.92
CA LYS A 10 -6.43 -7.96 2.07
C LYS A 10 -5.57 -7.23 1.04
N ALA A 11 -5.99 -7.13 -0.22
CA ALA A 11 -5.24 -6.36 -1.23
C ALA A 11 -5.11 -4.88 -0.84
N MET A 12 -6.18 -4.29 -0.32
CA MET A 12 -6.19 -2.89 0.14
C MET A 12 -5.34 -2.69 1.40
N CYS A 13 -5.50 -3.56 2.40
CA CYS A 13 -4.68 -3.53 3.61
C CYS A 13 -3.20 -3.68 3.30
N ARG A 14 -2.86 -4.49 2.31
CA ARG A 14 -1.48 -4.68 1.90
C ARG A 14 -0.85 -3.40 1.35
N LEU A 15 -1.58 -2.61 0.56
CA LEU A 15 -1.09 -1.32 0.07
C LEU A 15 -0.93 -0.29 1.18
N LEU A 16 -1.83 -0.29 2.17
CA LEU A 16 -1.70 0.55 3.36
C LEU A 16 -0.48 0.14 4.21
N ALA A 17 -0.32 -1.16 4.47
CA ALA A 17 0.83 -1.68 5.20
C ALA A 17 2.15 -1.44 4.43
N LEU A 18 2.12 -1.48 3.10
CA LEU A 18 3.26 -1.14 2.26
C LEU A 18 3.73 0.30 2.48
N ALA A 19 2.80 1.25 2.59
CA ALA A 19 3.13 2.65 2.87
C ALA A 19 3.86 2.81 4.21
N MET A 20 3.47 2.05 5.24
CA MET A 20 4.12 2.06 6.56
C MET A 20 5.48 1.35 6.56
N ILE A 21 5.64 0.28 5.77
CA ILE A 21 6.90 -0.48 5.74
C ILE A 21 7.97 0.26 4.93
N VAL A 22 7.59 1.03 3.91
CA VAL A 22 8.52 1.80 3.07
C VAL A 22 9.28 2.87 3.87
N ASP A 23 8.70 3.38 4.96
CA ASP A 23 9.36 4.30 5.91
C ASP A 23 10.39 3.59 6.83
N GLY A 24 10.40 2.25 6.82
CA GLY A 24 11.42 1.44 7.48
C GLY A 24 10.99 0.80 8.80
N ARG A 25 9.77 1.06 9.28
CA ARG A 25 9.10 0.33 10.38
C ARG A 25 7.65 0.76 10.52
N ILE A 26 6.79 -0.18 10.91
CA ILE A 26 5.44 0.15 11.39
C ILE A 26 5.57 0.75 12.79
N ALA A 27 5.45 2.07 12.92
CA ALA A 27 5.45 2.72 14.23
C ALA A 27 4.03 2.65 14.86
N PRO A 28 3.92 2.41 16.19
CA PRO A 28 2.62 2.34 16.87
C PRO A 28 1.76 3.61 16.71
N GLN A 29 2.40 4.74 16.46
CA GLN A 29 1.78 6.04 16.25
C GLN A 29 1.11 6.15 14.87
N GLU A 30 1.74 5.64 13.81
CA GLU A 30 1.14 5.58 12.47
C GLU A 30 -0.06 4.64 12.44
N LEU A 31 0.08 3.49 13.11
CA LEU A 31 -0.99 2.51 13.26
C LEU A 31 -2.20 3.16 13.95
N LYS A 32 -2.00 3.84 15.08
CA LYS A 32 -3.06 4.60 15.75
C LYS A 32 -3.69 5.68 14.88
N SER A 33 -2.90 6.39 14.08
CA SER A 33 -3.42 7.38 13.14
C SER A 33 -4.29 6.74 12.06
N LEU A 34 -3.89 5.58 11.53
CA LEU A 34 -4.68 4.81 10.57
C LEU A 34 -6.01 4.34 11.19
N HIS A 35 -5.98 3.78 12.40
CA HIS A 35 -7.21 3.38 13.11
C HIS A 35 -8.15 4.56 13.36
N ARG A 36 -7.60 5.73 13.74
CA ARG A 36 -8.39 6.95 13.98
C ARG A 36 -8.90 7.62 12.71
N SER A 37 -8.23 7.43 11.58
CA SER A 37 -8.61 8.05 10.30
C SER A 37 -9.94 7.55 9.74
N GLY A 38 -10.44 6.42 10.24
CA GLY A 38 -11.65 5.76 9.72
C GLY A 38 -11.47 5.11 8.35
N VAL A 39 -10.24 5.10 7.79
CA VAL A 39 -9.93 4.50 6.48
C VAL A 39 -10.24 3.01 6.48
N LEU A 40 -9.88 2.27 7.54
CA LEU A 40 -10.21 0.84 7.65
C LEU A 40 -11.73 0.63 7.63
N GLY A 41 -12.49 1.49 8.30
CA GLY A 41 -13.95 1.49 8.26
C GLY A 41 -14.52 1.78 6.87
N ALA A 42 -13.94 2.76 6.15
CA ALA A 42 -14.32 3.10 4.78
C ALA A 42 -14.04 1.95 3.79
N LEU A 43 -12.95 1.22 3.99
CA LEU A 43 -12.58 0.04 3.21
C LEU A 43 -13.31 -1.25 3.66
N ARG A 44 -14.16 -1.16 4.69
CA ARG A 44 -14.86 -2.30 5.32
C ARG A 44 -13.91 -3.42 5.76
N VAL A 45 -12.75 -3.03 6.29
CA VAL A 45 -11.74 -3.98 6.79
C VAL A 45 -11.65 -3.90 8.31
N SER A 46 -11.55 -5.07 8.96
CA SER A 46 -11.29 -5.14 10.39
C SER A 46 -9.83 -4.84 10.71
N GLU A 47 -9.58 -4.38 11.93
CA GLU A 47 -8.23 -4.18 12.46
C GLU A 47 -7.42 -5.47 12.43
N ASP A 48 -8.02 -6.59 12.86
CA ASP A 48 -7.40 -7.91 12.79
C ASP A 48 -6.96 -8.30 11.37
N THR A 49 -7.79 -8.01 10.36
CA THR A 49 -7.46 -8.31 8.96
C THR A 49 -6.27 -7.47 8.49
N PHE A 50 -6.21 -6.21 8.94
CA PHE A 50 -5.08 -5.33 8.63
C PHE A 50 -3.80 -5.84 9.28
N ASP A 51 -3.83 -6.16 10.58
CA ASP A 51 -2.67 -6.64 11.33
C ASP A 51 -2.13 -7.96 10.77
N ASP A 52 -3.03 -8.91 10.47
CA ASP A 52 -2.68 -10.17 9.80
C ASP A 52 -2.01 -9.91 8.45
N THR A 53 -2.60 -9.05 7.63
CA THR A 53 -2.09 -8.74 6.28
C THR A 53 -0.75 -8.00 6.35
N ALA A 54 -0.58 -7.11 7.32
CA ALA A 54 0.67 -6.39 7.55
C ALA A 54 1.78 -7.37 7.96
N GLY A 55 1.50 -8.29 8.87
CA GLY A 55 2.42 -9.36 9.26
C GLY A 55 2.77 -10.28 8.08
N GLU A 56 1.78 -10.70 7.29
CA GLU A 56 1.97 -11.49 6.08
C GLU A 56 2.86 -10.77 5.05
N LEU A 57 2.66 -9.46 4.85
CA LEU A 57 3.49 -8.65 3.97
C LEU A 57 4.92 -8.51 4.49
N THR A 58 5.13 -8.22 5.77
CA THR A 58 6.47 -8.14 6.36
C THR A 58 7.23 -9.46 6.19
N GLN A 59 6.58 -10.60 6.45
CA GLN A 59 7.16 -11.92 6.22
C GLN A 59 7.54 -12.15 4.75
N ASP A 60 6.64 -11.80 3.83
CA ASP A 60 6.85 -11.96 2.39
C ASP A 60 8.03 -11.10 1.90
N LEU A 61 8.15 -9.87 2.39
CA LEU A 61 9.25 -8.96 2.06
C LEU A 61 10.58 -9.46 2.63
N LEU A 62 10.62 -9.92 3.89
CA LEU A 62 11.80 -10.52 4.52
C LEU A 62 12.25 -11.82 3.84
N ALA A 63 11.30 -12.58 3.26
CA ALA A 63 11.60 -13.78 2.49
C ALA A 63 12.17 -13.45 1.09
N THR A 64 11.84 -12.28 0.55
CA THR A 64 12.23 -11.84 -0.80
C THR A 64 13.49 -10.94 -0.79
N SER A 65 13.84 -10.34 0.36
CA SER A 65 15.04 -9.52 0.50
C SER A 65 16.31 -10.38 0.40
N ALA A 66 17.05 -10.24 -0.70
CA ALA A 66 18.32 -10.94 -0.93
C ALA A 66 19.42 -10.48 0.03
N ASP A 67 19.35 -9.24 0.53
CA ASP A 67 20.33 -8.65 1.42
C ASP A 67 19.80 -8.54 2.86
N ARG A 68 19.82 -9.66 3.59
CA ARG A 68 19.44 -9.71 5.01
C ARG A 68 20.38 -8.90 5.91
N ALA A 69 21.54 -8.48 5.42
CA ALA A 69 22.60 -7.89 6.24
C ALA A 69 22.43 -6.37 6.46
N ALA A 70 21.74 -5.66 5.57
CA ALA A 70 21.59 -4.21 5.66
C ALA A 70 20.41 -3.74 6.54
N GLY A 71 19.49 -4.64 6.94
CA GLY A 71 18.29 -4.27 7.71
C GLY A 71 17.31 -3.33 6.97
N MET A 72 17.60 -3.03 5.70
CA MET A 72 16.81 -2.16 4.83
C MET A 72 16.05 -3.04 3.84
N VAL A 73 14.73 -3.10 4.00
CA VAL A 73 13.85 -3.80 3.05
C VAL A 73 13.73 -2.93 1.80
N GLU A 74 14.58 -3.16 0.80
CA GLU A 74 14.43 -2.51 -0.50
C GLU A 74 13.34 -3.22 -1.31
N ILE A 75 12.19 -2.56 -1.45
CA ILE A 75 11.06 -3.11 -2.18
C ILE A 75 11.24 -2.80 -3.67
N ALA A 76 11.38 -3.86 -4.47
CA ALA A 76 11.54 -3.75 -5.92
C ALA A 76 10.33 -3.00 -6.54
N PRO A 77 10.55 -2.05 -7.46
CA PRO A 77 9.49 -1.29 -8.14
C PRO A 77 8.38 -2.17 -8.73
N GLU A 78 8.74 -3.29 -9.33
CA GLU A 78 7.84 -4.22 -10.01
C GLU A 78 6.89 -4.89 -9.02
N THR A 79 7.32 -5.04 -7.76
CA THR A 79 6.46 -5.54 -6.69
C THR A 79 5.42 -4.50 -6.29
N ILE A 80 5.81 -3.22 -6.20
CA ILE A 80 4.88 -2.12 -5.91
C ILE A 80 3.81 -2.04 -7.01
N ASP A 81 4.23 -2.07 -8.28
CA ASP A 81 3.30 -1.97 -9.42
C ASP A 81 2.33 -3.16 -9.47
N ARG A 82 2.81 -4.37 -9.15
CA ARG A 82 1.96 -5.57 -9.04
C ARG A 82 0.89 -5.41 -7.96
N LEU A 83 1.28 -4.95 -6.77
CA LEU A 83 0.34 -4.74 -5.66
C LEU A 83 -0.68 -3.64 -5.98
N LEU A 84 -0.27 -2.57 -6.66
CA LEU A 84 -1.18 -1.52 -7.12
C LEU A 84 -2.21 -2.05 -8.13
N GLY A 85 -1.83 -3.05 -8.93
CA GLY A 85 -2.71 -3.74 -9.87
C GLY A 85 -3.75 -4.67 -9.23
N GLU A 86 -3.59 -5.02 -7.95
CA GLU A 86 -4.59 -5.79 -7.19
C GLU A 86 -5.83 -4.95 -6.84
N VAL A 87 -5.75 -3.61 -6.95
CA VAL A 87 -6.89 -2.71 -6.73
C VAL A 87 -7.26 -2.03 -8.05
N GLN A 88 -8.36 -2.48 -8.63
CA GLN A 88 -8.87 -2.03 -9.93
C GLN A 88 -10.09 -1.12 -9.83
N ASP A 89 -10.86 -1.23 -8.74
CA ASP A 89 -12.03 -0.38 -8.51
C ASP A 89 -11.61 1.07 -8.19
N GLU A 90 -12.19 2.03 -8.91
CA GLU A 90 -11.84 3.46 -8.79
C GLU A 90 -12.13 4.05 -7.40
N LEU A 91 -13.23 3.64 -6.77
CA LEU A 91 -13.59 4.11 -5.43
C LEU A 91 -12.62 3.55 -4.39
N LEU A 92 -12.23 2.28 -4.54
CA LEU A 92 -11.24 1.65 -3.66
C LEU A 92 -9.86 2.28 -3.87
N ARG A 93 -9.44 2.56 -5.12
CA ARG A 93 -8.18 3.26 -5.42
C ARG A 93 -8.11 4.62 -4.72
N ALA A 94 -9.17 5.43 -4.83
CA ALA A 94 -9.23 6.73 -4.16
C ALA A 94 -9.16 6.60 -2.63
N THR A 95 -9.84 5.60 -2.07
CA THR A 95 -9.86 5.36 -0.61
C THR A 95 -8.51 4.87 -0.10
N VAL A 96 -7.86 3.95 -0.83
CA VAL A 96 -6.51 3.47 -0.50
C VAL A 96 -5.49 4.60 -0.65
N LEU A 97 -5.55 5.41 -1.72
CA LEU A 97 -4.66 6.55 -1.90
C LEU A 97 -4.78 7.55 -0.74
N LYS A 98 -6.02 7.84 -0.32
CA LYS A 98 -6.29 8.69 0.85
C LYS A 98 -5.66 8.09 2.10
N GLY A 99 -5.82 6.78 2.33
CA GLY A 99 -5.21 6.09 3.46
C GLY A 99 -3.68 6.17 3.45
N MET A 100 -3.05 5.92 2.31
CA MET A 100 -1.60 6.05 2.15
C MET A 100 -1.12 7.47 2.45
N LEU A 101 -1.86 8.49 2.01
CA LEU A 101 -1.53 9.89 2.28
C LEU A 101 -1.66 10.25 3.76
N GLU A 102 -2.68 9.75 4.46
CA GLU A 102 -2.85 9.98 5.90
C GLU A 102 -1.71 9.33 6.71
N ILE A 103 -1.26 8.13 6.32
CA ILE A 103 -0.10 7.45 6.92
C ILE A 103 1.15 8.31 6.72
N VAL A 104 1.46 8.67 5.48
CA VAL A 104 2.65 9.48 5.15
C VAL A 104 2.61 10.89 5.75
N ARG A 105 1.42 11.45 6.01
CA ARG A 105 1.25 12.72 6.73
C ARG A 105 1.38 12.58 8.25
N ALA A 106 1.13 11.39 8.79
CA ALA A 106 1.34 11.11 10.20
C ALA A 106 2.83 11.13 10.54
N ASP A 107 3.68 10.75 9.58
CA ASP A 107 5.08 11.14 9.64
C ASP A 107 5.24 12.61 9.24
N SER A 108 6.01 13.34 10.03
CA SER A 108 6.13 14.80 9.89
C SER A 108 7.06 15.20 8.75
N VAL A 109 7.79 14.24 8.16
CA VAL A 109 8.74 14.46 7.07
C VAL A 109 8.59 13.40 5.99
N ILE A 110 8.02 13.79 4.84
CA ILE A 110 7.91 12.88 3.70
C ILE A 110 9.27 12.63 3.05
N ASP A 111 9.76 11.39 3.12
CA ASP A 111 11.05 10.98 2.57
C ASP A 111 11.00 10.72 1.04
N HIS A 112 12.15 10.36 0.46
CA HIS A 112 12.25 10.13 -0.98
C HIS A 112 11.56 8.82 -1.43
N ARG A 113 11.45 7.82 -0.56
CA ARG A 113 10.81 6.51 -0.82
C ARG A 113 9.30 6.62 -0.77
N GLU A 114 8.74 7.31 0.21
CA GLU A 114 7.29 7.54 0.32
C GLU A 114 6.77 8.36 -0.86
N ARG A 115 7.47 9.44 -1.23
CA ARG A 115 7.12 10.26 -2.40
C ARG A 115 7.15 9.45 -3.69
N ARG A 116 8.08 8.48 -3.79
CA ARG A 116 8.15 7.57 -4.93
C ARG A 116 6.97 6.61 -4.96
N LEU A 117 6.57 6.05 -3.82
CA LEU A 117 5.41 5.18 -3.68
C LEU A 117 4.12 5.90 -4.08
N LEU A 118 3.86 7.09 -3.53
CA LEU A 118 2.68 7.89 -3.85
C LEU A 118 2.63 8.26 -5.34
N ARG A 119 3.76 8.67 -5.93
CA ARG A 119 3.83 9.00 -7.35
C ARG A 119 3.57 7.79 -8.24
N ARG A 120 4.05 6.60 -7.87
CA ARG A 120 3.75 5.36 -8.58
C ARG A 120 2.27 4.99 -8.49
N ALA A 121 1.69 5.06 -7.29
CA ALA A 121 0.26 4.83 -7.09
C ALA A 121 -0.60 5.76 -7.96
N MET A 122 -0.28 7.06 -7.95
CA MET A 122 -0.95 8.05 -8.80
C MET A 122 -0.77 7.74 -10.29
N HIS A 123 0.42 7.37 -10.76
CA HIS A 123 0.65 7.05 -12.17
C HIS A 123 -0.08 5.76 -12.60
N ALA A 124 -0.02 4.70 -11.78
CA ALA A 124 -0.68 3.43 -12.05
C ALA A 124 -2.20 3.58 -12.14
N TRP A 125 -2.79 4.39 -11.26
CA TRP A 125 -4.24 4.60 -11.23
C TRP A 125 -4.71 5.70 -12.18
N ALA A 126 -3.87 6.69 -12.53
CA ALA A 126 -4.20 7.69 -13.56
C ALA A 126 -4.26 7.09 -14.97
N GLY A 127 -3.39 6.11 -15.28
CA GLY A 127 -3.38 5.44 -16.58
C GLY A 127 -4.56 4.48 -16.81
N SER A 128 -5.33 4.16 -15.77
CA SER A 128 -6.45 3.21 -15.85
C SER A 128 -7.75 3.86 -16.34
N GLY A 129 -7.80 5.19 -16.51
CA GLY A 129 -8.98 5.96 -16.90
C GLY A 129 -9.08 6.32 -18.39
N VAL A 130 -8.19 5.79 -19.24
CA VAL A 130 -8.25 6.04 -20.69
C VAL A 130 -7.99 4.74 -21.46
N GLU A 131 -8.98 3.84 -21.45
CA GLU A 131 -9.28 3.08 -22.66
C GLU A 131 -10.15 3.98 -23.54
N ALA A 132 -9.49 4.91 -24.23
CA ALA A 132 -10.10 5.61 -25.35
C ALA A 132 -10.54 4.55 -26.36
N GLY A 133 -11.85 4.49 -26.62
CA GLY A 133 -12.37 3.74 -27.75
C GLY A 133 -11.69 4.19 -29.03
N SER A 134 -10.76 3.38 -29.54
CA SER A 134 -10.37 3.44 -30.94
C SER A 134 -11.36 2.60 -31.74
N ILE A 135 -12.39 3.30 -32.19
CA ILE A 135 -13.20 2.95 -33.35
C ILE A 135 -12.37 3.31 -34.58
N HIS A 136 -11.76 2.32 -35.24
CA HIS A 136 -11.56 2.31 -36.69
C HIS A 136 -11.32 0.89 -37.19
#